data_AF-A0A3D0DLF5-F1
#
_entry.id   AF-A0A3D0DLF5-F1
#
_cell.length_a   1.000
_cell.length_b   1.000
_cell.length_c   1.000
_cell.angle_alpha   90.00
_cell.angle_beta   90.00
_cell.angle_gamma   90.00
#
_symmetry.space_group_name_H-M   'P 1'
#
loop_
_entity.id
_entity.type
_entity.pdbx_description
1 polymer ?
#
loop_
_entity_poly.entity_id
_entity_poly.type
_entity_poly.pdbx_seq_one_letter_code
_entity_poly.pdbx_strand_id
1 'polypeptide(L)'
;MKTAYACFSTDVIHEGHINIINCAREYGRVVVGCLSDKEMIRCTKFPTTTEEERIALYSSIEGVDEVILQDNMLYDDVIEKLHPDFVIHGDNWKNGAEKAVRDHVEKLLSAYNGQIIDVPYTYNENTKKIDLQLKEKLAMPEYRRKRLRQLISMTPIVKAMEAHSGLTGLIVEKTVVRGENGKLDQFDAMWISSLCDSTAKGKPDIELVDMTSRFRTIDDIMEVTTKPIIFDGDTGGLTEHFVYTVRSLERMGVSAVIIEDKKGLKKNSLFGTEVKQTQATIEEMSAKIAAGKRAQLT
;
A
#
# COMPACT_ATOMS: atom_id res chain seq x y z
N MET A 1 -21.81 29.49 -13.41
CA MET A 1 -21.87 28.19 -14.10
C MET A 1 -21.83 27.12 -13.02
N LYS A 2 -22.68 26.09 -13.10
CA LYS A 2 -22.64 25.01 -12.10
C LYS A 2 -21.33 24.23 -12.21
N THR A 3 -20.87 23.67 -11.10
CA THR A 3 -19.61 22.91 -11.01
C THR A 3 -19.90 21.46 -10.68
N ALA A 4 -19.39 20.56 -11.50
CA ALA A 4 -19.39 19.12 -11.28
C ALA A 4 -17.97 18.67 -10.93
N TYR A 5 -17.84 17.89 -9.87
CA TYR A 5 -16.57 17.43 -9.34
C TYR A 5 -16.47 15.90 -9.36
N ALA A 6 -15.34 15.36 -9.80
CA ALA A 6 -15.04 13.93 -9.72
C ALA A 6 -13.60 13.72 -9.25
N CYS A 7 -13.36 12.85 -8.28
CA CYS A 7 -12.00 12.55 -7.81
C CYS A 7 -11.49 11.24 -8.40
N PHE A 8 -10.24 11.25 -8.87
CA PHE A 8 -9.53 10.08 -9.37
C PHE A 8 -8.29 9.75 -8.55
N SER A 9 -8.08 8.44 -8.36
CA SER A 9 -6.96 7.83 -7.64
C SER A 9 -6.24 6.79 -8.50
N THR A 10 -6.07 7.06 -9.80
CA THR A 10 -5.50 6.12 -10.78
C THR A 10 -4.33 6.70 -11.57
N ASP A 11 -3.32 5.87 -11.86
CA ASP A 11 -2.24 6.27 -12.77
C ASP A 11 -2.60 6.07 -14.25
N VAL A 12 -3.72 5.38 -14.54
CA VAL A 12 -4.12 5.04 -15.91
C VAL A 12 -5.60 5.31 -16.08
N ILE A 13 -5.92 6.01 -17.17
CA ILE A 13 -7.27 6.32 -17.61
C ILE A 13 -7.75 5.24 -18.57
N HIS A 14 -8.99 4.80 -18.37
CA HIS A 14 -9.70 3.90 -19.26
C HIS A 14 -11.15 4.38 -19.40
N GLU A 15 -11.95 3.69 -20.20
CA GLU A 15 -13.29 4.15 -20.59
C GLU A 15 -14.27 4.39 -19.43
N GLY A 16 -14.07 3.76 -18.26
CA GLY A 16 -14.88 4.03 -17.07
C GLY A 16 -14.67 5.44 -16.51
N HIS A 17 -13.42 5.91 -16.50
CA HIS A 17 -13.09 7.28 -16.11
C HIS A 17 -13.61 8.29 -17.14
N ILE A 18 -13.51 7.96 -18.43
CA ILE A 18 -14.06 8.79 -19.51
C ILE A 18 -15.59 8.89 -19.40
N ASN A 19 -16.27 7.79 -19.04
CA ASN A 19 -17.72 7.80 -18.80
C ASN A 19 -18.11 8.75 -17.66
N ILE A 20 -17.37 8.73 -16.54
CA ILE A 20 -17.57 9.67 -15.42
C ILE A 20 -17.43 11.13 -15.88
N ILE A 21 -16.39 11.44 -16.65
CA ILE A 21 -16.16 12.80 -17.18
C ILE A 21 -17.30 13.21 -18.12
N ASN A 22 -17.70 12.34 -19.05
CA ASN A 22 -18.78 12.62 -19.99
C ASN A 22 -20.10 12.90 -19.27
N CYS A 23 -20.45 12.12 -18.24
CA CYS A 23 -21.59 12.41 -17.39
C CYS A 23 -21.42 13.75 -16.67
N ALA A 24 -20.24 14.04 -16.08
CA ALA A 24 -20.00 15.30 -15.37
C ALA A 24 -20.22 16.55 -16.26
N ARG A 25 -19.89 16.47 -17.55
CA ARG A 25 -20.09 17.56 -18.52
C ARG A 25 -21.56 17.94 -18.71
N GLU A 26 -22.48 17.01 -18.50
CA GLU A 26 -23.93 17.30 -18.58
C GLU A 26 -24.39 18.21 -17.43
N TYR A 27 -23.61 18.28 -16.34
CA TYR A 27 -23.95 19.03 -15.13
C TYR A 27 -23.26 20.40 -15.03
N GLY A 28 -22.23 20.67 -15.83
CA GLY A 28 -21.58 21.98 -15.93
C GLY A 28 -20.07 21.92 -16.10
N ARG A 29 -19.37 22.83 -15.42
CA ARG A 29 -17.91 22.90 -15.40
C ARG A 29 -17.35 21.67 -14.69
N VAL A 30 -16.44 20.94 -15.33
CA VAL A 30 -15.85 19.71 -14.79
C VAL A 30 -14.53 20.00 -14.12
N VAL A 31 -14.49 19.84 -12.80
CA VAL A 31 -13.27 19.90 -12.00
C VAL A 31 -12.91 18.48 -11.57
N VAL A 32 -11.69 18.05 -11.87
CA VAL A 32 -11.20 16.73 -11.46
C VAL A 32 -10.28 16.85 -10.27
N GLY A 33 -10.51 16.02 -9.26
CA GLY A 33 -9.60 15.81 -8.14
C GLY A 33 -8.51 14.81 -8.49
N CYS A 34 -7.26 15.18 -8.28
CA CYS A 34 -6.18 14.22 -8.14
C CYS A 34 -5.99 13.90 -6.66
N LEU A 35 -6.30 12.67 -6.25
CA LEU A 35 -6.04 12.24 -4.87
C LEU A 35 -4.52 12.25 -4.60
N SER A 36 -4.11 12.83 -3.47
CA SER A 36 -2.70 12.91 -3.07
C SER A 36 -2.10 11.52 -2.85
N ASP A 37 -0.79 11.39 -3.03
CA ASP A 37 -0.03 10.16 -2.79
C ASP A 37 -0.28 9.64 -1.36
N LYS A 38 -0.29 10.55 -0.39
CA LYS A 38 -0.50 10.26 1.02
C LYS A 38 -1.87 9.60 1.28
N GLU A 39 -2.94 10.12 0.68
CA GLU A 39 -4.27 9.55 0.84
C GLU A 39 -4.45 8.29 -0.02
N MET A 40 -3.89 8.26 -1.23
CA MET A 40 -3.90 7.08 -2.10
C MET A 40 -3.31 5.85 -1.42
N ILE A 41 -2.13 6.01 -0.83
CA ILE A 41 -1.42 4.95 -0.10
C ILE A 41 -2.26 4.39 1.05
N ARG A 42 -2.95 5.27 1.79
CA ARG A 42 -3.71 4.89 2.98
C ARG A 42 -5.03 4.22 2.66
N CYS A 43 -5.72 4.69 1.63
CA CYS A 43 -7.11 4.33 1.40
C CYS A 43 -7.36 3.55 0.11
N THR A 44 -6.38 3.49 -0.79
CA THR A 44 -6.54 2.87 -2.11
C THR A 44 -5.36 1.96 -2.46
N LYS A 45 -4.39 2.44 -3.23
CA LYS A 45 -3.23 1.73 -3.74
C LYS A 45 -2.01 2.64 -3.78
N PHE A 46 -0.84 2.01 -3.89
CA PHE A 46 0.41 2.75 -4.07
C PHE A 46 0.47 3.36 -5.48
N PRO A 47 0.73 4.67 -5.63
CA PRO A 47 0.84 5.31 -6.94
C PRO A 47 2.10 4.87 -7.69
N THR A 48 1.98 4.64 -9.00
CA THR A 48 3.11 4.29 -9.87
C THR A 48 3.73 5.48 -10.60
N THR A 49 3.01 6.61 -10.59
CA THR A 49 3.43 7.90 -11.16
C THR A 49 3.38 8.98 -10.08
N THR A 50 4.07 10.11 -10.29
CA THR A 50 4.06 11.27 -9.39
C THR A 50 2.71 11.99 -9.40
N GLU A 51 2.44 12.81 -8.37
CA GLU A 51 1.24 13.66 -8.33
C GLU A 51 1.21 14.60 -9.54
N GLU A 52 2.35 15.19 -9.92
CA GLU A 52 2.46 16.08 -11.06
C GLU A 52 2.15 15.38 -12.38
N GLU A 53 2.64 14.15 -12.57
CA GLU A 53 2.33 13.33 -13.75
C GLU A 53 0.85 12.98 -13.82
N ARG A 54 0.21 12.63 -12.69
CA ARG A 54 -1.24 12.36 -12.65
C ARG A 54 -2.07 13.61 -12.93
N ILE A 55 -1.69 14.76 -12.36
CA ILE A 55 -2.36 16.04 -12.64
C ILE A 55 -2.26 16.38 -14.13
N ALA A 56 -1.09 16.23 -14.74
CA ALA A 56 -0.89 16.43 -16.17
C ALA A 56 -1.73 15.45 -17.02
N LEU A 57 -1.76 14.17 -16.63
CA LEU A 57 -2.59 13.15 -17.28
C LEU A 57 -4.06 13.55 -17.25
N TYR A 58 -4.60 13.89 -16.08
CA TYR A 58 -6.01 14.26 -15.94
C TYR A 58 -6.36 15.56 -16.68
N SER A 59 -5.44 16.52 -16.69
CA SER A 59 -5.61 17.80 -17.38
C SER A 59 -5.65 17.64 -18.90
N SER A 60 -5.04 16.58 -19.43
CA SER A 60 -5.04 16.27 -20.86
C SER A 60 -6.34 15.64 -21.37
N ILE A 61 -7.25 15.25 -20.46
CA ILE A 61 -8.48 14.57 -20.84
C ILE A 61 -9.50 15.57 -21.39
N GLU A 62 -10.05 15.27 -22.56
CA GLU A 62 -11.07 16.11 -23.18
C GLU A 62 -12.31 16.22 -22.27
N GLY A 63 -12.71 17.46 -21.98
CA GLY A 63 -13.87 17.76 -21.14
C GLY A 63 -13.57 17.98 -19.66
N VAL A 64 -12.31 17.92 -19.25
CA VAL A 64 -11.86 18.41 -17.94
C VAL A 64 -11.50 19.89 -18.05
N ASP A 65 -12.12 20.74 -17.24
CA ASP A 65 -11.87 22.19 -17.25
C ASP A 65 -10.74 22.60 -16.28
N GLU A 66 -10.59 21.87 -15.17
CA GLU A 66 -9.57 22.13 -14.15
C GLU A 66 -9.23 20.83 -13.41
N VAL A 67 -7.97 20.69 -13.00
CA VAL A 67 -7.53 19.62 -12.09
C VAL A 67 -6.99 20.25 -10.81
N ILE A 68 -7.47 19.77 -9.66
CA ILE A 68 -7.02 20.21 -8.34
C ILE A 68 -6.49 19.03 -7.54
N LEU A 69 -5.54 19.27 -6.64
CA LEU A 69 -5.10 18.27 -5.68
C LEU A 69 -6.15 18.12 -4.57
N GLN A 70 -6.54 16.89 -4.27
CA GLN A 70 -7.37 16.51 -3.12
C GLN A 70 -6.50 15.80 -2.10
N ASP A 71 -6.34 16.38 -0.90
CA ASP A 71 -5.50 15.83 0.18
C ASP A 71 -6.33 15.24 1.34
N ASN A 72 -7.62 15.00 1.12
CA ASN A 72 -8.47 14.27 2.04
C ASN A 72 -9.43 13.31 1.31
N MET A 73 -9.35 12.02 1.60
CA MET A 73 -10.22 11.00 1.00
C MET A 73 -11.72 11.24 1.27
N LEU A 74 -12.07 11.96 2.34
CA LEU A 74 -13.46 12.29 2.70
C LEU A 74 -13.99 13.58 2.03
N TYR A 75 -13.23 14.18 1.11
CA TYR A 75 -13.62 15.38 0.33
C TYR A 75 -13.86 16.65 1.18
N ASP A 76 -13.60 16.65 2.49
CA ASP A 76 -13.84 17.83 3.33
C ASP A 76 -13.08 19.06 2.80
N ASP A 77 -11.84 18.87 2.37
CA ASP A 77 -10.96 19.93 1.86
C ASP A 77 -11.47 20.53 0.55
N VAL A 78 -11.93 19.68 -0.38
CA VAL A 78 -12.41 20.12 -1.68
C VAL A 78 -13.81 20.71 -1.57
N ILE A 79 -14.71 20.11 -0.79
CA ILE A 79 -16.07 20.62 -0.63
C ILE A 79 -16.06 21.99 0.07
N GLU A 80 -15.18 22.19 1.04
CA GLU A 80 -15.01 23.49 1.70
C GLU A 80 -14.50 24.56 0.72
N LYS A 81 -13.52 24.24 -0.13
CA LYS A 81 -12.86 25.21 -1.03
C LYS A 81 -13.62 25.46 -2.33
N LEU A 82 -14.04 24.39 -3.00
CA LEU A 82 -14.64 24.43 -4.34
C LEU A 82 -16.15 24.64 -4.27
N HIS A 83 -16.79 24.12 -3.22
CA HIS A 83 -18.24 24.17 -3.04
C HIS A 83 -19.04 23.69 -4.28
N PRO A 84 -18.78 22.46 -4.79
CA PRO A 84 -19.35 21.99 -6.04
C PRO A 84 -20.86 21.75 -5.95
N ASP A 85 -21.60 22.08 -7.01
CA ASP A 85 -23.04 21.76 -7.11
C ASP A 85 -23.27 20.24 -7.19
N PHE A 86 -22.35 19.52 -7.84
CA PHE A 86 -22.43 18.07 -8.04
C PHE A 86 -21.12 17.37 -7.73
N VAL A 87 -21.19 16.22 -7.05
CA VAL A 87 -20.08 15.25 -6.99
C VAL A 87 -20.48 14.01 -7.77
N ILE A 88 -19.65 13.61 -8.73
CA ILE A 88 -19.91 12.51 -9.66
C ILE A 88 -19.00 11.33 -9.29
N HIS A 89 -19.58 10.14 -9.14
CA HIS A 89 -18.82 8.92 -8.87
C HIS A 89 -19.49 7.69 -9.49
N GLY A 90 -18.79 6.55 -9.51
CA GLY A 90 -19.36 5.27 -9.94
C GLY A 90 -20.30 4.66 -8.90
N ASP A 91 -21.41 4.05 -9.33
CA ASP A 91 -22.41 3.42 -8.45
C ASP A 91 -21.86 2.25 -7.61
N ASN A 92 -20.66 1.76 -7.92
CA ASN A 92 -19.92 0.80 -7.11
C ASN A 92 -19.66 1.30 -5.68
N TRP A 93 -19.68 2.61 -5.43
CA TRP A 93 -19.53 3.21 -4.09
C TRP A 93 -20.82 3.15 -3.25
N LYS A 94 -21.94 2.65 -3.79
CA LYS A 94 -23.16 2.43 -3.00
C LYS A 94 -23.02 1.29 -1.98
N ASN A 95 -22.02 0.43 -2.16
CA ASN A 95 -21.78 -0.76 -1.36
C ASN A 95 -20.31 -0.79 -0.90
N GLY A 96 -19.96 -1.79 -0.08
CA GLY A 96 -18.56 -1.99 0.34
C GLY A 96 -18.05 -0.94 1.32
N ALA A 97 -16.73 -0.82 1.40
CA ALA A 97 -16.06 0.12 2.31
C ALA A 97 -16.24 1.57 1.82
N GLU A 98 -16.29 1.75 0.51
CA GLU A 98 -16.44 3.01 -0.21
C GLU A 98 -17.74 3.73 0.13
N LYS A 99 -18.79 2.98 0.51
CA LYS A 99 -20.06 3.55 0.97
C LYS A 99 -19.88 4.53 2.13
N ALA A 100 -18.94 4.27 3.04
CA ALA A 100 -18.68 5.17 4.15
C ALA A 100 -18.20 6.56 3.69
N VAL A 101 -17.39 6.61 2.63
CA VAL A 101 -16.93 7.86 2.02
C VAL A 101 -18.09 8.53 1.29
N ARG A 102 -18.85 7.77 0.51
CA ARG A 102 -20.02 8.26 -0.22
C ARG A 102 -21.05 8.92 0.70
N ASP A 103 -21.42 8.25 1.79
CA ASP A 103 -22.40 8.75 2.76
C ASP A 103 -21.91 10.05 3.44
N HIS A 104 -20.61 10.18 3.69
CA HIS A 104 -20.02 11.40 4.24
C HIS A 104 -20.08 12.56 3.24
N VAL A 105 -19.73 12.31 1.98
CA VAL A 105 -19.81 13.29 0.89
C VAL A 105 -21.23 13.79 0.69
N GLU A 106 -22.21 12.88 0.67
CA GLU A 106 -23.64 13.23 0.55
C GLU A 106 -24.10 14.13 1.70
N LYS A 107 -23.65 13.85 2.94
CA LYS A 107 -23.93 14.70 4.10
C LYS A 107 -23.32 16.10 3.95
N LEU A 108 -22.08 16.20 3.49
CA LEU A 108 -21.40 17.49 3.26
C LEU A 108 -22.12 18.33 2.20
N LEU A 109 -22.51 17.72 1.08
CA LEU A 109 -23.23 18.37 -0.01
C LEU A 109 -24.62 18.86 0.40
N SER A 110 -25.34 18.03 1.17
CA SER A 110 -26.71 18.35 1.62
C SER A 110 -26.78 19.63 2.46
N ALA A 111 -25.68 20.05 3.08
CA ALA A 111 -25.62 21.29 3.86
C ALA A 111 -25.87 22.56 3.02
N TYR A 112 -25.69 22.50 1.70
CA TYR A 112 -25.88 23.63 0.79
C TYR A 112 -26.64 23.26 -0.50
N ASN A 113 -27.43 22.18 -0.46
CA ASN A 113 -28.20 21.64 -1.58
C ASN A 113 -27.36 21.12 -2.77
N GLY A 114 -26.08 20.79 -2.54
CA GLY A 114 -25.29 20.03 -3.50
C GLY A 114 -25.83 18.60 -3.64
N GLN A 115 -25.50 17.94 -4.77
CA GLN A 115 -26.01 16.60 -5.07
C GLN A 115 -24.89 15.64 -5.43
N ILE A 116 -25.08 14.38 -5.09
CA ILE A 116 -24.21 13.30 -5.51
C ILE A 116 -24.87 12.54 -6.66
N ILE A 117 -24.13 12.31 -7.74
CA ILE A 117 -24.60 11.63 -8.94
C ILE A 117 -23.84 10.30 -9.08
N ASP A 118 -24.58 9.20 -8.96
CA ASP A 118 -24.06 7.85 -9.17
C ASP A 118 -24.16 7.46 -10.65
N VAL A 119 -23.03 7.27 -11.30
CA VAL A 119 -22.94 6.82 -12.69
C VAL A 119 -22.81 5.29 -12.71
N PRO A 120 -23.58 4.56 -13.54
CA PRO A 120 -23.43 3.11 -13.67
C PRO A 120 -21.99 2.70 -13.99
N TYR A 121 -21.43 1.80 -13.19
CA TYR A 121 -20.04 1.41 -13.35
C TYR A 121 -19.79 0.71 -14.69
N THR A 122 -18.69 1.07 -15.34
CA THR A 122 -18.34 0.54 -16.66
C THR A 122 -17.62 -0.80 -16.56
N TYR A 123 -18.36 -1.89 -16.80
CA TYR A 123 -17.81 -3.25 -16.83
C TYR A 123 -17.60 -3.73 -18.26
N ASN A 124 -16.34 -3.95 -18.64
CA ASN A 124 -16.01 -4.72 -19.84
C ASN A 124 -14.63 -5.40 -19.68
N GLU A 125 -14.26 -6.19 -20.68
CA GLU A 125 -13.02 -6.97 -20.62
C GLU A 125 -11.75 -6.11 -20.72
N ASN A 126 -11.81 -4.95 -21.38
CA ASN A 126 -10.68 -4.03 -21.47
C ASN A 126 -10.40 -3.33 -20.14
N THR A 127 -11.44 -2.80 -19.46
CA THR A 127 -11.28 -2.19 -18.13
C THR A 127 -10.69 -3.18 -17.14
N LYS A 128 -11.27 -4.39 -17.06
CA LYS A 128 -10.77 -5.46 -16.20
C LYS A 128 -9.30 -5.80 -16.49
N LYS A 129 -8.92 -5.87 -17.76
CA LYS A 129 -7.55 -6.18 -18.17
C LYS A 129 -6.58 -5.08 -17.73
N ILE A 130 -6.94 -3.82 -17.90
CA ILE A 130 -6.12 -2.66 -17.48
C ILE A 130 -5.93 -2.67 -15.97
N ASP A 131 -7.00 -2.86 -15.20
CA ASP A 131 -6.95 -2.92 -13.74
C ASP A 131 -6.09 -4.09 -13.24
N LEU A 132 -6.21 -5.26 -13.88
CA LEU A 132 -5.38 -6.42 -13.59
C LEU A 132 -3.90 -6.11 -13.87
N GLN A 133 -3.58 -5.55 -15.05
CA GLN A 133 -2.21 -5.20 -15.42
C GLN A 133 -1.58 -4.19 -14.46
N LEU A 134 -2.34 -3.21 -13.98
CA LEU A 134 -1.89 -2.29 -12.95
C LEU A 134 -1.54 -3.02 -11.66
N LYS A 135 -2.42 -3.93 -11.22
CA LYS A 135 -2.19 -4.72 -10.01
C LYS A 135 -0.94 -5.60 -10.13
N GLU A 136 -0.75 -6.27 -11.26
CA GLU A 136 0.44 -7.09 -11.54
C GLU A 136 1.71 -6.25 -11.55
N LYS A 137 1.68 -5.08 -12.20
CA LYS A 137 2.78 -4.11 -12.17
C LYS A 137 3.11 -3.67 -10.75
N LEU A 138 2.10 -3.48 -9.90
CA LEU A 138 2.30 -3.16 -8.49
C LEU A 138 2.92 -4.32 -7.70
N ALA A 139 2.73 -5.58 -8.10
CA ALA A 139 3.36 -6.72 -7.44
C ALA A 139 4.84 -6.89 -7.80
N MET A 140 5.30 -6.30 -8.91
CA MET A 140 6.67 -6.46 -9.38
C MET A 140 7.73 -5.93 -8.38
N PRO A 141 8.88 -6.62 -8.23
CA PRO A 141 9.90 -6.31 -7.24
C PRO A 141 10.36 -4.84 -7.23
N GLU A 142 10.64 -4.26 -8.39
CA GLU A 142 11.13 -2.88 -8.52
C GLU A 142 10.13 -1.82 -8.05
N TYR A 143 8.83 -2.11 -8.15
CA TYR A 143 7.79 -1.24 -7.62
C TYR A 143 7.58 -1.47 -6.12
N ARG A 144 7.66 -2.72 -5.64
CA ARG A 144 7.41 -3.08 -4.23
C ARG A 144 8.55 -2.66 -3.30
N ARG A 145 9.82 -2.83 -3.69
CA ARG A 145 10.99 -2.60 -2.81
C ARG A 145 11.03 -1.18 -2.23
N LYS A 146 10.83 -0.17 -3.06
CA LYS A 146 10.92 1.25 -2.66
C LYS A 146 9.77 1.74 -1.78
N ARG A 147 8.63 1.03 -1.77
CA ARG A 147 7.40 1.49 -1.11
C ARG A 147 7.60 1.74 0.37
N LEU A 148 8.26 0.84 1.09
CA LEU A 148 8.42 0.99 2.53
C LEU A 148 9.13 2.31 2.89
N ARG A 149 10.15 2.71 2.13
CA ARG A 149 10.85 3.99 2.33
C ARG A 149 9.93 5.19 2.11
N GLN A 150 9.09 5.12 1.08
CA GLN A 150 8.11 6.16 0.77
C GLN A 150 7.05 6.24 1.88
N LEU A 151 6.51 5.09 2.31
CA LEU A 151 5.55 4.99 3.42
C LEU A 151 6.08 5.66 4.69
N ILE A 152 7.32 5.36 5.11
CA ILE A 152 7.95 5.94 6.30
C ILE A 152 8.06 7.47 6.21
N SER A 153 8.18 8.02 5.01
CA SER A 153 8.29 9.46 4.80
C SER A 153 6.92 10.15 4.76
N MET A 154 5.87 9.41 4.42
CA MET A 154 4.52 9.94 4.13
C MET A 154 3.54 9.72 5.27
N THR A 155 3.72 8.67 6.08
CA THR A 155 2.84 8.34 7.19
C THR A 155 3.58 8.48 8.54
N PRO A 156 2.90 8.98 9.59
CA PRO A 156 3.50 9.05 10.93
C PRO A 156 3.86 7.68 11.51
N ILE A 157 3.07 6.65 11.17
CA ILE A 157 3.22 5.28 11.63
C ILE A 157 2.91 4.36 10.45
N VAL A 158 3.79 3.39 10.20
CA VAL A 158 3.59 2.29 9.25
C VAL A 158 3.11 1.07 10.04
N LYS A 159 1.89 0.60 9.77
CA LYS A 159 1.31 -0.58 10.41
C LYS A 159 1.59 -1.83 9.59
N ALA A 160 2.45 -2.70 10.11
CA ALA A 160 2.69 -4.00 9.52
C ALA A 160 1.88 -5.09 10.23
N MET A 161 1.35 -6.04 9.48
CA MET A 161 0.72 -7.25 10.04
C MET A 161 1.50 -8.50 9.64
N GLU A 162 1.56 -9.46 10.56
CA GLU A 162 2.27 -10.71 10.34
C GLU A 162 1.59 -11.57 9.25
N ALA A 163 2.40 -12.20 8.40
CA ALA A 163 1.95 -13.19 7.44
C ALA A 163 2.98 -14.33 7.29
N HIS A 164 2.50 -15.58 7.38
CA HIS A 164 3.30 -16.81 7.33
C HIS A 164 2.82 -17.80 6.26
N SER A 165 1.90 -17.37 5.39
CA SER A 165 1.42 -18.12 4.20
C SER A 165 0.72 -17.17 3.22
N GLY A 166 0.56 -17.59 1.96
CA GLY A 166 -0.22 -16.83 0.97
C GLY A 166 -1.65 -16.51 1.44
N LEU A 167 -2.31 -17.40 2.18
CA LEU A 167 -3.64 -17.14 2.75
C LEU A 167 -3.61 -15.97 3.75
N THR A 168 -2.68 -15.98 4.70
CA THR A 168 -2.53 -14.88 5.67
C THR A 168 -2.11 -13.58 4.97
N GLY A 169 -1.25 -13.65 3.95
CA GLY A 169 -0.91 -12.50 3.11
C GLY A 169 -2.14 -11.91 2.43
N LEU A 170 -3.02 -12.74 1.88
CA LEU A 170 -4.26 -12.29 1.24
C LEU A 170 -5.23 -11.64 2.24
N ILE A 171 -5.29 -12.14 3.48
CA ILE A 171 -6.08 -11.52 4.55
C ILE A 171 -5.53 -10.13 4.85
N VAL A 172 -4.22 -9.99 5.07
CA VAL A 172 -3.59 -8.69 5.34
C VAL A 172 -3.75 -7.73 4.15
N GLU A 173 -3.65 -8.23 2.91
CA GLU A 173 -3.84 -7.46 1.69
C GLU A 173 -5.25 -6.87 1.62
N LYS A 174 -6.28 -7.66 1.93
CA LYS A 174 -7.70 -7.30 1.72
C LYS A 174 -8.39 -6.67 2.94
N THR A 175 -7.76 -6.71 4.12
CA THR A 175 -8.38 -6.17 5.33
C THR A 175 -8.40 -4.64 5.28
N VAL A 176 -9.61 -4.09 5.14
CA VAL A 176 -9.91 -2.67 5.25
C VAL A 176 -11.04 -2.51 6.25
N VAL A 177 -10.85 -1.63 7.22
CA VAL A 177 -11.81 -1.34 8.28
C VAL A 177 -12.17 0.13 8.30
N ARG A 178 -13.30 0.47 8.90
CA ARG A 178 -13.67 1.87 9.14
C ARG A 178 -13.08 2.29 10.50
N GLY A 179 -12.20 3.29 10.49
CA GLY A 179 -11.67 3.89 11.70
C GLY A 179 -12.70 4.74 12.45
N GLU A 180 -12.40 5.06 13.71
CA GLU A 180 -13.29 5.84 14.59
C GLU A 180 -13.60 7.25 14.05
N ASN A 181 -12.68 7.83 13.29
CA ASN A 181 -12.83 9.12 12.62
C ASN A 181 -13.63 9.04 11.30
N GLY A 182 -14.21 7.87 10.98
CA GLY A 182 -14.95 7.62 9.75
C GLY A 182 -14.11 7.34 8.51
N LYS A 183 -12.77 7.48 8.58
CA LYS A 183 -11.85 7.17 7.48
C LYS A 183 -11.66 5.66 7.31
N LEU A 184 -11.34 5.23 6.10
CA LEU A 184 -10.90 3.86 5.86
C LEU A 184 -9.49 3.67 6.40
N ASP A 185 -9.24 2.50 6.97
CA ASP A 185 -7.96 2.14 7.56
C ASP A 185 -7.58 0.69 7.20
N GLN A 186 -6.29 0.45 7.00
CA GLN A 186 -5.74 -0.85 6.58
C GLN A 186 -4.33 -1.08 7.12
N PHE A 187 -3.76 -2.24 6.84
CA PHE A 187 -2.33 -2.48 7.05
C PHE A 187 -1.51 -1.94 5.88
N ASP A 188 -0.37 -1.31 6.19
CA ASP A 188 0.51 -0.65 5.22
C ASP A 188 1.60 -1.59 4.68
N ALA A 189 1.97 -2.62 5.46
CA ALA A 189 3.04 -3.56 5.16
C ALA A 189 2.77 -4.95 5.73
N MET A 190 3.59 -5.92 5.34
CA MET A 190 3.57 -7.29 5.85
C MET A 190 4.88 -7.60 6.59
N TRP A 191 4.77 -8.25 7.73
CA TRP A 191 5.90 -8.73 8.52
C TRP A 191 6.03 -10.24 8.40
N ILE A 192 7.19 -10.72 7.94
CA ILE A 192 7.49 -12.14 7.81
C ILE A 192 8.32 -12.57 9.01
N SER A 193 7.64 -13.00 10.07
CA SER A 193 8.26 -13.39 11.33
C SER A 193 9.01 -14.71 11.22
N SER A 194 10.21 -14.80 11.81
CA SER A 194 10.91 -16.09 11.96
C SER A 194 10.14 -17.03 12.90
N LEU A 195 9.52 -16.48 13.95
CA LEU A 195 8.78 -17.21 14.97
C LEU A 195 7.52 -17.87 14.39
N CYS A 196 6.67 -17.09 13.71
CA CYS A 196 5.45 -17.64 13.10
C CYS A 196 5.80 -18.64 12.00
N ASP A 197 6.80 -18.33 11.16
CA ASP A 197 7.24 -19.23 10.10
C ASP A 197 7.76 -20.58 10.64
N SER A 198 8.54 -20.55 11.73
CA SER A 198 9.03 -21.75 12.41
C SER A 198 7.91 -22.53 13.08
N THR A 199 7.02 -21.82 13.79
CA THR A 199 5.91 -22.42 14.54
C THR A 199 4.90 -23.07 13.60
N ALA A 200 4.59 -22.44 12.46
CA ALA A 200 3.75 -23.02 11.41
C ALA A 200 4.32 -24.33 10.85
N LYS A 201 5.63 -24.55 10.98
CA LYS A 201 6.35 -25.77 10.59
C LYS A 201 6.60 -26.72 11.76
N GLY A 202 6.02 -26.47 12.93
CA GLY A 202 6.21 -27.28 14.14
C GLY A 202 7.62 -27.21 14.72
N LYS A 203 8.36 -26.13 14.45
CA LYS A 203 9.76 -25.93 14.86
C LYS A 203 9.91 -24.74 15.82
N PRO A 204 10.88 -24.78 16.74
CA PRO A 204 11.18 -23.64 17.62
C PRO A 204 11.90 -22.50 16.87
N ASP A 205 11.74 -21.28 17.37
CA ASP A 205 12.39 -20.07 16.85
C ASP A 205 13.85 -19.94 17.36
N ILE A 206 14.72 -20.73 16.73
CA ILE A 206 16.16 -20.82 17.06
C ILE A 206 17.03 -20.82 15.80
N GLU A 207 16.54 -20.24 14.70
CA GLU A 207 17.17 -20.30 13.36
C GLU A 207 17.30 -21.73 12.78
N LEU A 208 16.43 -22.66 13.21
CA LEU A 208 16.43 -24.04 12.71
C LEU A 208 15.84 -24.16 11.29
N VAL A 209 14.92 -23.28 10.93
CA VAL A 209 14.33 -23.26 9.58
C VAL A 209 15.32 -22.59 8.64
N ASP A 210 15.74 -23.32 7.61
CA ASP A 210 16.72 -22.81 6.66
C ASP A 210 16.12 -21.72 5.75
N MET A 211 17.00 -20.89 5.19
CA MET A 211 16.61 -19.77 4.34
C MET A 211 15.83 -20.17 3.08
N THR A 212 16.10 -21.33 2.50
CA THR A 212 15.36 -21.79 1.31
C THR A 212 13.89 -22.00 1.65
N SER A 213 13.62 -22.59 2.82
CA SER A 213 12.26 -22.76 3.29
C SER A 213 11.58 -21.42 3.60
N ARG A 214 12.31 -20.45 4.16
CA ARG A 214 11.75 -19.10 4.43
C ARG A 214 11.50 -18.31 3.16
N PHE A 215 12.34 -18.45 2.14
CA PHE A 215 12.13 -17.83 0.83
C PHE A 215 10.88 -18.36 0.13
N ARG A 216 10.57 -19.65 0.24
CA ARG A 216 9.31 -20.19 -0.29
C ARG A 216 8.08 -19.54 0.34
N THR A 217 8.08 -19.32 1.65
CA THR A 217 6.99 -18.59 2.33
C THR A 217 6.85 -17.17 1.77
N ILE A 218 7.97 -16.48 1.50
CA ILE A 218 7.96 -15.16 0.89
C ILE A 218 7.36 -15.22 -0.52
N ASP A 219 7.79 -16.17 -1.35
CA ASP A 219 7.27 -16.34 -2.72
C ASP A 219 5.73 -16.57 -2.72
N ASP A 220 5.24 -17.47 -1.85
CA ASP A 220 3.80 -17.76 -1.71
C ASP A 220 2.99 -16.50 -1.33
N ILE A 221 3.56 -15.61 -0.50
CA ILE A 221 2.93 -14.35 -0.11
C ILE A 221 3.03 -13.34 -1.25
N MET A 222 4.17 -13.27 -1.94
CA MET A 222 4.41 -12.30 -3.01
C MET A 222 3.50 -12.51 -4.22
N GLU A 223 3.10 -13.76 -4.50
CA GLU A 223 2.19 -14.14 -5.59
C GLU A 223 0.79 -13.52 -5.44
N VAL A 224 0.35 -13.27 -4.20
CA VAL A 224 -1.06 -12.88 -3.93
C VAL A 224 -1.22 -11.50 -3.32
N THR A 225 -0.13 -10.75 -3.14
CA THR A 225 -0.11 -9.47 -2.41
C THR A 225 0.58 -8.37 -3.19
N THR A 226 0.42 -7.12 -2.78
CA THR A 226 1.16 -5.98 -3.35
C THR A 226 1.86 -5.14 -2.29
N LYS A 227 1.47 -5.27 -1.02
CA LYS A 227 2.06 -4.50 0.09
C LYS A 227 3.58 -4.77 0.25
N PRO A 228 4.35 -3.78 0.70
CA PRO A 228 5.75 -3.97 1.03
C PRO A 228 5.95 -5.05 2.09
N ILE A 229 7.02 -5.82 1.95
CA ILE A 229 7.36 -6.95 2.82
C ILE A 229 8.58 -6.61 3.65
N ILE A 230 8.46 -6.79 4.96
CA ILE A 230 9.54 -6.66 5.94
C ILE A 230 9.88 -8.08 6.42
N PHE A 231 11.12 -8.48 6.22
CA PHE A 231 11.59 -9.82 6.56
C PHE A 231 12.37 -9.81 7.88
N ASP A 232 12.01 -10.71 8.79
CA ASP A 232 12.83 -11.03 9.96
C ASP A 232 14.06 -11.82 9.53
N GLY A 233 15.23 -11.20 9.56
CA GLY A 233 16.51 -11.82 9.19
C GLY A 233 17.19 -12.56 10.34
N ASP A 234 16.54 -12.73 11.49
CA ASP A 234 17.14 -13.30 12.70
C ASP A 234 18.46 -12.57 13.03
N THR A 235 19.55 -13.28 13.36
CA THR A 235 20.87 -12.67 13.57
C THR A 235 21.58 -12.26 12.26
N GLY A 236 20.97 -12.56 11.10
CA GLY A 236 21.60 -12.47 9.79
C GLY A 236 22.65 -13.56 9.52
N GLY A 237 22.91 -14.46 10.48
CA GLY A 237 23.92 -15.52 10.36
C GLY A 237 25.35 -14.98 10.17
N LEU A 238 26.16 -15.71 9.40
CA LEU A 238 27.51 -15.27 9.00
C LEU A 238 27.43 -14.09 8.04
N THR A 239 28.30 -13.09 8.21
CA THR A 239 28.30 -11.88 7.37
C THR A 239 28.45 -12.21 5.88
N GLU A 240 29.30 -13.19 5.55
CA GLU A 240 29.54 -13.67 4.20
C GLU A 240 28.26 -14.26 3.57
N HIS A 241 27.45 -14.94 4.37
CA HIS A 241 26.16 -15.50 3.92
C HIS A 241 25.10 -14.40 3.84
N PHE A 242 25.09 -13.47 4.79
CA PHE A 242 24.13 -12.38 4.85
C PHE A 242 24.13 -11.53 3.56
N VAL A 243 25.31 -11.28 2.99
CA VAL A 243 25.45 -10.59 1.69
C VAL A 243 24.67 -11.28 0.57
N TYR A 244 24.67 -12.62 0.50
CA TYR A 244 23.88 -13.36 -0.48
C TYR A 244 22.39 -13.37 -0.13
N THR A 245 22.05 -13.45 1.16
CA THR A 245 20.66 -13.31 1.64
C THR A 245 20.07 -11.98 1.21
N VAL A 246 20.79 -10.86 1.41
CA VAL A 246 20.34 -9.53 0.99
C VAL A 246 20.09 -9.48 -0.52
N ARG A 247 21.00 -10.02 -1.34
CA ARG A 247 20.80 -10.07 -2.81
C ARG A 247 19.61 -10.91 -3.23
N SER A 248 19.32 -12.01 -2.53
CA SER A 248 18.15 -12.84 -2.81
C SER A 248 16.86 -12.13 -2.42
N LEU A 249 16.80 -11.58 -1.20
CA LEU A 249 15.67 -10.78 -0.72
C LEU A 249 15.39 -9.58 -1.65
N GLU A 250 16.44 -8.89 -2.08
CA GLU A 250 16.32 -7.80 -3.06
C GLU A 250 15.73 -8.30 -4.37
N ARG A 251 16.26 -9.39 -4.97
CA ARG A 251 15.72 -9.95 -6.21
C ARG A 251 14.24 -10.36 -6.10
N MET A 252 13.84 -10.94 -4.98
CA MET A 252 12.45 -11.33 -4.71
C MET A 252 11.53 -10.11 -4.58
N GLY A 253 12.07 -8.95 -4.15
CA GLY A 253 11.30 -7.73 -3.99
C GLY A 253 10.93 -7.42 -2.54
N VAL A 254 11.64 -8.01 -1.58
CA VAL A 254 11.50 -7.70 -0.15
C VAL A 254 11.96 -6.26 0.09
N SER A 255 11.13 -5.50 0.81
CA SER A 255 11.34 -4.05 1.00
C SER A 255 12.31 -3.73 2.13
N ALA A 256 12.41 -4.59 3.14
CA ALA A 256 13.40 -4.48 4.21
C ALA A 256 13.72 -5.83 4.84
N VAL A 257 14.93 -5.93 5.40
CA VAL A 257 15.33 -7.01 6.31
C VAL A 257 15.74 -6.39 7.64
N ILE A 258 15.25 -6.97 8.74
CA ILE A 258 15.61 -6.59 10.11
C ILE A 258 16.48 -7.69 10.68
N ILE A 259 17.62 -7.35 11.26
CA ILE A 259 18.51 -8.31 11.93
C ILE A 259 18.77 -7.89 13.37
N GLU A 260 18.99 -8.86 14.24
CA GLU A 260 19.34 -8.67 15.65
C GLU A 260 20.81 -9.01 15.94
N ASP A 261 21.35 -8.44 17.03
CA ASP A 261 22.75 -8.56 17.42
C ASP A 261 23.03 -9.76 18.35
N LYS A 262 22.08 -10.70 18.51
CA LYS A 262 22.29 -11.87 19.36
C LYS A 262 23.37 -12.79 18.79
N LYS A 263 24.07 -13.50 19.69
CA LYS A 263 25.12 -14.49 19.41
C LYS A 263 24.84 -15.81 20.10
N GLY A 264 25.38 -16.88 19.53
CA GLY A 264 25.25 -18.25 20.05
C GLY A 264 23.92 -18.87 19.64
N LEU A 265 23.39 -19.78 20.47
CA LEU A 265 22.07 -20.37 20.26
C LEU A 265 21.02 -19.27 20.45
N LYS A 266 20.50 -18.70 19.35
CA LYS A 266 19.40 -17.73 19.38
C LYS A 266 18.27 -18.30 20.23
N LYS A 267 17.81 -17.53 21.22
CA LYS A 267 16.58 -17.84 21.95
C LYS A 267 15.62 -16.67 21.81
N ASN A 268 14.34 -16.99 21.66
CA ASN A 268 13.29 -16.02 21.52
C ASN A 268 13.25 -15.07 22.74
N SER A 269 12.99 -13.78 22.51
CA SER A 269 12.96 -12.76 23.57
C SER A 269 11.79 -12.92 24.55
N LEU A 270 10.76 -13.70 24.21
CA LEU A 270 9.61 -13.98 25.08
C LEU A 270 9.97 -14.81 26.31
N PHE A 271 11.16 -15.43 26.36
CA PHE A 271 11.68 -16.09 27.56
C PHE A 271 12.20 -15.11 28.63
N GLY A 272 12.08 -13.78 28.41
CA GLY A 272 12.47 -12.76 29.37
C GLY A 272 13.97 -12.73 29.67
N THR A 273 14.33 -12.26 30.87
CA THR A 273 15.72 -12.14 31.34
C THR A 273 16.26 -13.42 31.99
N GLU A 274 15.43 -14.46 32.11
CA GLU A 274 15.79 -15.74 32.70
C GLU A 274 16.81 -16.50 31.83
N VAL A 275 16.86 -16.19 30.54
CA VAL A 275 17.84 -16.72 29.60
C VAL A 275 18.94 -15.70 29.37
N LYS A 276 20.18 -16.08 29.68
CA LYS A 276 21.37 -15.30 29.30
C LYS A 276 21.46 -15.16 27.78
N GLN A 277 21.33 -13.93 27.31
CA GLN A 277 21.57 -13.56 25.91
C GLN A 277 23.01 -13.07 25.77
N THR A 278 23.68 -13.45 24.68
CA THR A 278 25.00 -12.92 24.32
C THR A 278 24.81 -12.01 23.12
N GLN A 279 25.44 -10.83 23.14
CA GLN A 279 25.32 -9.86 22.06
C GLN A 279 26.65 -9.72 21.31
N ALA A 280 26.55 -9.39 20.04
CA ALA A 280 27.65 -8.90 19.25
C ALA A 280 28.11 -7.53 19.76
N THR A 281 29.36 -7.21 19.49
CA THR A 281 29.86 -5.85 19.67
C THR A 281 29.19 -4.92 18.65
N ILE A 282 29.17 -3.63 18.96
CA ILE A 282 28.64 -2.59 18.07
C ILE A 282 29.39 -2.64 16.73
N GLU A 283 30.71 -2.85 16.78
CA GLU A 283 31.59 -2.92 15.62
C GLU A 283 31.22 -4.09 14.70
N GLU A 284 31.03 -5.29 15.27
CA GLU A 284 30.65 -6.48 14.51
C GLU A 284 29.29 -6.32 13.83
N MET A 285 28.29 -5.83 14.57
CA MET A 285 26.94 -5.65 14.03
C MET A 285 26.91 -4.55 12.97
N SER A 286 27.60 -3.43 13.21
CA SER A 286 27.74 -2.34 12.23
C SER A 286 28.45 -2.82 10.96
N ALA A 287 29.49 -3.64 11.08
CA ALA A 287 30.18 -4.22 9.94
C ALA A 287 29.26 -5.14 9.11
N LYS A 288 28.42 -5.96 9.77
CA LYS A 288 27.43 -6.81 9.10
C LYS A 288 26.37 -5.99 8.37
N ILE A 289 25.81 -4.97 9.01
CA ILE A 289 24.83 -4.06 8.39
C ILE A 289 25.46 -3.36 7.18
N ALA A 290 26.69 -2.85 7.32
CA ALA A 290 27.40 -2.19 6.22
C ALA A 290 27.69 -3.16 5.06
N ALA A 291 28.06 -4.42 5.35
CA ALA A 291 28.24 -5.44 4.32
C ALA A 291 26.95 -5.75 3.58
N GLY A 292 25.83 -5.92 4.30
CA GLY A 292 24.50 -6.09 3.70
C GLY A 292 24.10 -4.88 2.85
N LYS A 293 24.33 -3.66 3.33
CA LYS A 293 24.01 -2.43 2.57
C LYS A 293 24.82 -2.31 1.28
N ARG A 294 26.12 -2.67 1.30
CA ARG A 294 26.98 -2.72 0.10
C ARG A 294 26.57 -3.83 -0.87
N ALA A 295 25.85 -4.85 -0.42
CA ALA A 295 25.41 -5.95 -1.26
C ALA A 295 24.22 -5.59 -2.16
N GLN A 296 23.45 -4.56 -1.80
CA GLN A 296 22.30 -4.07 -2.56
C GLN A 296 22.74 -3.51 -3.91
N LEU A 297 21.93 -3.75 -4.94
CA LEU A 297 22.16 -3.25 -6.30
C LEU A 297 21.36 -1.99 -6.61
N THR A 298 20.31 -1.71 -5.83
CA THR A 298 19.38 -0.58 -6.02
C THR A 298 19.25 0.33 -4.80
#